data_AF-A0A952Z4K4-F1
#
_entry.id   AF-A0A952Z4K4-F1
#
_cell.length_a   1.000
_cell.length_b   1.000
_cell.length_c   1.000
_cell.angle_alpha   90.00
_cell.angle_beta   90.00
_cell.angle_gamma   90.00
#
_symmetry.space_group_name_H-M   'P 1'
#
loop_
_entity.id
_entity.type
_entity.pdbx_description
1 polymer ?
#
loop_
_entity_poly.entity_id
_entity_poly.type
_entity_poly.pdbx_seq_one_letter_code
_entity_poly.pdbx_strand_id
1 'polypeptide(L)'
;MQPTVLINHHRQTAIIVAKQGNKLQLIKLEKGQLTVSSLTAAKIETLGYRVSDYSPCEAAQTYLRHGAGVSKRARMYLEQIVHNRIPGTLNLI
;
A
#
# COMPACT_ATOMS: atom_id res chain seq x y z
N MET A 1 11.56 -6.21 0.10
CA MET A 1 11.28 -4.92 0.76
C MET A 1 10.23 -5.17 1.83
N GLN A 2 10.37 -4.60 3.03
CA GLN A 2 9.31 -4.69 4.04
C GLN A 2 8.18 -3.70 3.70
N PRO A 3 6.90 -4.06 3.93
CA PRO A 3 5.79 -3.12 3.77
C PRO A 3 5.98 -1.90 4.67
N THR A 4 5.65 -0.71 4.17
CA THR A 4 5.81 0.55 4.93
C THR A 4 4.54 1.36 4.85
N VAL A 5 4.01 1.78 5.99
CA VAL A 5 2.84 2.65 6.04
C VAL A 5 3.26 4.09 5.81
N LEU A 6 2.50 4.78 4.96
CA LEU A 6 2.61 6.20 4.73
C LEU A 6 1.33 6.91 5.14
N ILE A 7 1.45 8.12 5.66
CA ILE A 7 0.34 9.03 5.92
C ILE A 7 0.67 10.38 5.28
N ASN A 8 -0.27 10.98 4.55
CA ASN A 8 -0.09 12.32 4.02
C ASN A 8 -0.71 13.41 4.92
N HIS A 9 -0.49 14.68 4.56
CA HIS A 9 -1.03 15.83 5.29
C HIS A 9 -2.57 15.84 5.39
N HIS A 10 -3.28 15.13 4.51
CA HIS A 10 -4.73 14.97 4.54
C HIS A 10 -5.19 13.74 5.34
N ARG A 11 -4.31 13.12 6.12
CA ARG A 11 -4.55 11.88 6.87
C ARG A 11 -4.97 10.70 5.99
N GLN A 12 -4.62 10.74 4.71
CA GLN A 12 -4.79 9.58 3.84
C GLN A 12 -3.66 8.61 4.12
N THR A 13 -4.04 7.39 4.50
CA THR A 13 -3.10 6.29 4.66
C THR A 13 -2.81 5.67 3.30
N ALA A 14 -1.58 5.21 3.11
CA ALA A 14 -1.18 4.32 2.03
C ALA A 14 -0.20 3.27 2.57
N ILE A 15 -0.03 2.16 1.86
CA ILE A 15 0.95 1.12 2.22
C ILE A 15 1.85 0.87 1.02
N ILE A 16 3.15 1.10 1.14
CA ILE A 16 4.14 0.68 0.15
C ILE A 16 4.27 -0.84 0.25
N VAL A 17 4.08 -1.56 -0.86
CA VAL A 17 4.08 -3.03 -0.87
C VAL A 17 5.17 -3.63 -1.75
N ALA A 18 5.53 -2.98 -2.86
CA ALA A 18 6.60 -3.47 -3.74
C ALA A 18 7.40 -2.33 -4.37
N LYS A 19 8.54 -2.67 -4.97
CA LYS A 19 9.35 -1.77 -5.80
C LYS A 19 9.50 -2.39 -7.18
N GLN A 20 9.27 -1.61 -8.22
CA GLN A 20 9.42 -2.00 -9.62
C GLN A 20 10.25 -0.94 -10.35
N GLY A 21 11.53 -1.24 -10.57
CA GLY A 21 12.50 -0.25 -11.07
C GLY A 21 12.63 0.95 -10.12
N ASN A 22 12.38 2.15 -10.63
CA ASN A 22 12.39 3.41 -9.86
C ASN A 22 11.03 3.77 -9.24
N LYS A 23 10.00 2.94 -9.44
CA LYS A 23 8.66 3.15 -8.89
C LYS A 23 8.41 2.26 -7.68
N LEU A 24 7.65 2.78 -6.75
CA LEU A 24 7.08 2.07 -5.62
C LEU A 24 5.62 1.76 -5.93
N GLN A 25 5.16 0.57 -5.54
CA GLN A 25 3.76 0.17 -5.58
C GLN A 25 3.12 0.45 -4.23
N LEU A 26 2.02 1.20 -4.23
CA LEU A 26 1.31 1.63 -3.05
C LEU A 26 -0.13 1.16 -3.10
N ILE A 27 -0.64 0.67 -1.97
CA ILE A 27 -2.08 0.50 -1.76
C ILE A 27 -2.63 1.80 -1.19
N LYS A 28 -3.62 2.40 -1.85
CA LYS A 28 -4.32 3.60 -1.37
C LYS A 28 -5.76 3.63 -1.86
N LEU A 29 -6.58 4.47 -1.25
CA LEU A 29 -7.96 4.68 -1.68
C LEU A 29 -8.00 5.60 -2.90
N GLU A 30 -8.55 5.11 -4.00
CA GLU A 30 -8.82 5.90 -5.22
C GLU A 30 -10.26 5.65 -5.67
N LYS A 31 -11.02 6.71 -5.91
CA LYS A 31 -12.40 6.64 -6.43
C LYS A 31 -13.31 5.65 -5.68
N GLY A 32 -13.16 5.56 -4.36
CA GLY A 32 -13.97 4.66 -3.53
C GLY A 32 -13.53 3.20 -3.53
N GLN A 33 -12.32 2.88 -4.01
CA GLN A 33 -11.76 1.53 -3.96
C GLN A 33 -10.29 1.54 -3.52
N LEU A 34 -9.87 0.56 -2.73
CA LEU A 34 -8.45 0.32 -2.45
C LEU A 34 -7.77 -0.34 -3.65
N THR A 35 -6.87 0.40 -4.29
CA THR A 35 -6.16 0.02 -5.51
C THR A 35 -4.65 0.00 -5.31
N VAL A 36 -3.93 -0.64 -6.22
CA VAL A 36 -2.45 -0.59 -6.27
C VAL A 36 -2.04 0.43 -7.33
N SER A 37 -1.41 1.53 -6.90
CA SER A 37 -0.85 2.54 -7.79
C SER A 37 0.67 2.44 -7.83
N SER A 38 1.31 2.86 -8.93
CA SER A 38 2.77 2.91 -9.06
C SER A 38 3.25 4.36 -9.11
N LEU A 39 4.01 4.80 -8.11
CA LEU A 39 4.51 6.18 -7.97
C LEU A 39 6.03 6.19 -7.78
N THR A 40 6.70 7.22 -8.28
CA THR A 40 8.11 7.47 -7.93
C THR A 40 8.20 8.03 -6.51
N ALA A 41 9.37 7.88 -5.87
CA ALA A 41 9.63 8.47 -4.55
C ALA A 41 9.37 9.99 -4.54
N ALA A 42 9.84 10.72 -5.55
CA ALA A 42 9.58 12.16 -5.70
C ALA A 42 8.08 12.51 -5.74
N LYS A 43 7.26 11.68 -6.39
CA LYS A 43 5.81 11.90 -6.45
C LYS A 43 5.14 11.63 -5.10
N ILE A 44 5.59 10.63 -4.37
CA ILE A 44 5.12 10.32 -3.00
C ILE A 44 5.40 11.50 -2.08
N GLU A 45 6.61 12.06 -2.14
CA GLU A 45 6.99 13.25 -1.36
C GLU A 45 6.17 14.48 -1.73
N THR A 46 5.96 14.72 -3.04
CA THR A 46 5.13 15.83 -3.54
C THR A 46 3.68 15.72 -3.06
N LEU A 47 3.15 14.49 -2.94
CA LEU A 47 1.82 14.23 -2.40
C LEU A 47 1.76 14.38 -0.86
N GLY A 48 2.87 14.77 -0.23
CA GLY A 48 2.95 15.02 1.21
C GLY A 48 2.95 13.75 2.05
N TYR A 49 3.16 12.58 1.46
CA TYR A 49 3.28 11.34 2.23
C TYR A 49 4.58 11.33 3.04
N ARG A 50 4.48 10.83 4.26
CA ARG A 50 5.58 10.56 5.19
C ARG A 50 5.42 9.16 5.76
N VAL A 51 6.54 8.54 6.10
CA VAL A 51 6.53 7.24 6.80
C VAL A 51 5.85 7.42 8.15
N SER A 52 5.01 6.45 8.49
CA SER A 52 4.34 6.37 9.78
C SER A 52 4.81 5.12 10.52
N ASP A 53 4.91 5.22 11.85
CA ASP A 53 5.20 4.09 12.73
C ASP A 53 4.00 3.14 12.89
N TYR A 54 2.89 3.43 12.20
CA TYR A 54 1.73 2.56 12.20
C TYR A 54 2.06 1.18 11.61
N SER A 55 1.61 0.13 12.29
CA SER A 55 1.93 -1.24 11.90
C SER A 55 1.37 -1.56 10.51
N PRO A 56 2.21 -2.04 9.56
CA PRO A 56 1.72 -2.47 8.27
C PRO A 56 0.68 -3.60 8.36
N CYS A 57 0.80 -4.48 9.36
CA CYS A 57 -0.16 -5.55 9.59
C CYS A 57 -1.52 -5.00 10.04
N GLU A 58 -1.54 -4.08 10.99
CA GLU A 58 -2.78 -3.44 11.46
C GLU A 58 -3.44 -2.59 10.35
N ALA A 59 -2.63 -1.87 9.57
CA ALA A 59 -3.09 -1.13 8.40
C ALA A 59 -3.72 -2.07 7.37
N ALA A 60 -3.09 -3.22 7.10
CA ALA A 60 -3.60 -4.19 6.16
C ALA A 60 -4.91 -4.84 6.62
N GLN A 61 -5.02 -5.20 7.90
CA GLN A 61 -6.27 -5.71 8.49
C GLN A 61 -7.40 -4.68 8.44
N THR A 62 -7.08 -3.41 8.69
CA THR A 62 -8.05 -2.31 8.59
C THR A 62 -8.54 -2.13 7.17
N TYR A 63 -7.64 -2.19 6.18
CA TYR A 63 -7.96 -2.12 4.76
C TYR A 63 -8.78 -3.31 4.26
N LEU A 64 -8.50 -4.53 4.73
CA LEU A 64 -9.30 -5.72 4.36
C LEU A 64 -10.73 -5.65 4.89
N ARG A 65 -10.93 -5.00 6.04
CA ARG A 65 -12.25 -4.76 6.65
C ARG A 65 -12.91 -3.47 6.15
N HIS A 66 -12.24 -2.70 5.30
CA HIS A 66 -12.74 -1.41 4.84
C HIS A 66 -13.96 -1.60 3.95
N GLY A 67 -15.02 -0.82 4.20
CA GLY A 67 -16.28 -0.91 3.48
C GLY A 67 -16.20 -0.44 2.02
N ALA A 68 -15.23 0.41 1.69
CA ALA A 68 -14.96 0.75 0.29
C ALA A 68 -14.14 -0.39 -0.33
N GLY A 69 -14.65 -0.97 -1.42
CA GLY A 69 -14.17 -2.23 -1.97
C GLY A 69 -12.65 -2.30 -2.18
N VAL A 70 -12.14 -3.52 -2.26
CA VAL A 70 -10.70 -3.79 -2.41
C VAL A 70 -10.47 -4.47 -3.75
N SER A 71 -9.65 -3.86 -4.61
CA SER A 71 -9.26 -4.49 -5.87
C SER A 71 -8.57 -5.83 -5.62
N LYS A 72 -8.71 -6.81 -6.53
CA LYS A 72 -8.12 -8.16 -6.38
C LYS A 72 -6.62 -8.10 -6.09
N ARG A 73 -5.89 -7.24 -6.80
CA ARG A 73 -4.44 -7.06 -6.63
C ARG A 73 -4.08 -6.44 -5.28
N ALA A 74 -4.83 -5.44 -4.82
CA ALA A 74 -4.61 -4.87 -3.48
C ALA A 74 -4.90 -5.90 -2.39
N ARG A 75 -5.99 -6.67 -2.52
CA ARG A 75 -6.35 -7.74 -1.57
C ARG A 75 -5.23 -8.77 -1.42
N MET A 76 -4.67 -9.26 -2.53
CA MET A 76 -3.55 -10.22 -2.50
C MET A 76 -2.36 -9.69 -1.69
N TYR A 77 -1.98 -8.43 -1.90
CA TYR A 77 -0.89 -7.83 -1.13
C TYR A 77 -1.24 -7.65 0.34
N LEU A 78 -2.45 -7.20 0.67
CA LEU A 78 -2.89 -7.04 2.06
C LEU A 78 -2.90 -8.37 2.80
N GLU A 79 -3.41 -9.43 2.18
CA GLU A 79 -3.39 -10.77 2.75
C GLU A 79 -1.96 -11.26 2.97
N GLN A 80 -1.02 -11.00 2.05
CA GLN A 80 0.39 -11.33 2.26
C GLN A 80 0.97 -10.60 3.48
N ILE A 81 0.68 -9.30 3.64
CA ILE A 81 1.14 -8.50 4.78
C ILE A 81 0.59 -9.05 6.09
N VAL A 82 -0.71 -9.38 6.15
CA VAL A 82 -1.34 -9.95 7.36
C VAL A 82 -0.73 -11.28 7.76
N HIS A 83 -0.33 -12.11 6.79
CA HIS A 83 0.31 -13.39 7.05
C HIS A 83 1.85 -13.30 7.18
N ASN A 84 2.41 -12.09 7.38
CA ASN A 84 3.85 -11.83 7.45
C ASN A 84 4.65 -12.37 6.24
N ARG A 85 4.01 -12.48 5.08
CA ARG A 85 4.68 -12.84 3.81
C ARG A 85 5.20 -11.56 3.16
N ILE A 86 6.44 -11.57 2.72
CA ILE A 86 7.05 -10.40 2.04
C ILE A 86 6.38 -10.24 0.66
N PRO A 87 5.68 -9.12 0.40
CA PRO A 87 5.03 -8.86 -0.89
C PRO A 87 6.08 -8.42 -1.93
N GLY A 88 7.03 -9.29 -2.26
CA GLY A 88 8.18 -8.96 -3.12
C GLY A 88 8.29 -9.77 -4.40
N THR A 89 7.52 -10.85 -4.54
CA THR A 89 7.73 -11.84 -5.60
C THR A 89 6.42 -12.29 -6.21
N LEU A 90 5.54 -11.36 -6.58
CA LEU A 90 4.47 -11.69 -7.51
C LEU A 90 5.06 -11.61 -8.92
N ASN A 91 5.55 -12.76 -9.40
CA ASN A 91 5.79 -13.00 -10.82
C ASN A 91 4.51 -12.58 -11.56
N LEU A 92 4.62 -11.50 -12.33
CA LEU A 92 3.66 -11.17 -13.37
C LEU A 92 3.81 -12.28 -14.42
N ILE A 93 2.93 -13.27 -14.34
CA ILE A 93 2.63 -14.17 -15.47
C ILE A 93 1.99 -13.35 -16.57
#